data_AF-A0A963A451-F1
#
_entry.id   AF-A0A963A451-F1
#
_cell.length_a   1.000
_cell.length_b   1.000
_cell.length_c   1.000
_cell.angle_alpha   90.00
_cell.angle_beta   90.00
_cell.angle_gamma   90.00
#
_symmetry.space_group_name_H-M   'P 1'
#
loop_
_entity.id
_entity.type
_entity.pdbx_description
1 polymer ?
#
loop_
_entity_poly.entity_id
_entity_poly.type
_entity_poly.pdbx_seq_one_letter_code
_entity_poly.pdbx_strand_id
1 'polypeptide(L)'
;MRTAAPDSDDVAGLRPPLLAILIISAAALAYEVLLIRLFSIVQWHHFAYMVISLALLGYGASGTFVALLRRRLLANFSRTFRINANLFGWTAATCFLFAQQLPFNTLELFWDPRQVGYLLLAYLLLFIPFFFAANCICVSFSRFGEMIPRIYAFDLVGAGLGALGIILLLYILPPQDLLRGLSALGFVAAAISLWECHPLPRWHLALPYLALALFVCLLPERWFTLQGSQYKALNQTLQIVGTRILEQHSSPLGLVTLV
;
A
#
# COMPACT_ATOMS: atom_id res chain seq x y z
N MET A 1 -41.54 -15.36 -18.24
CA MET A 1 -40.81 -14.44 -17.35
C MET A 1 -40.05 -15.28 -16.33
N ARG A 2 -38.79 -15.61 -16.62
CA ARG A 2 -37.90 -16.37 -15.72
C ARG A 2 -37.28 -15.36 -14.75
N THR A 3 -37.72 -15.35 -13.51
CA THR A 3 -36.94 -14.77 -12.40
C THR A 3 -35.78 -15.72 -12.13
N ALA A 4 -34.60 -15.36 -12.60
CA ALA A 4 -33.35 -16.03 -12.25
C ALA A 4 -33.18 -15.96 -10.73
N ALA A 5 -33.16 -17.12 -10.07
CA ALA A 5 -32.70 -17.24 -8.71
C ALA A 5 -31.24 -16.75 -8.63
N PRO A 6 -30.82 -16.06 -7.56
CA PRO A 6 -29.41 -15.79 -7.35
C PRO A 6 -28.68 -17.13 -7.20
N ASP A 7 -27.65 -17.34 -8.02
CA ASP A 7 -26.80 -18.55 -8.05
C ASP A 7 -26.46 -19.04 -6.64
N SER A 8 -27.15 -20.09 -6.21
CA SER A 8 -26.88 -20.83 -4.96
C SER A 8 -25.62 -21.69 -5.04
N ASP A 9 -24.94 -21.70 -6.19
CA ASP A 9 -23.78 -22.54 -6.48
C ASP A 9 -22.43 -21.88 -6.07
N ASP A 10 -22.41 -20.57 -5.77
CA ASP A 10 -21.17 -19.84 -5.45
C ASP A 10 -20.66 -20.10 -4.01
N VAL A 11 -21.41 -20.80 -3.16
CA VAL A 11 -21.14 -20.91 -1.71
C VAL A 11 -20.29 -22.13 -1.32
N ALA A 12 -20.24 -23.19 -2.15
CA ALA A 12 -19.74 -24.51 -1.74
C ALA A 12 -18.33 -24.90 -2.24
N GLY A 13 -17.63 -24.06 -3.01
CA GLY A 13 -16.36 -24.45 -3.66
C GLY A 13 -15.19 -23.47 -3.53
N LEU A 14 -15.32 -22.42 -2.73
CA LEU A 14 -14.32 -21.36 -2.59
C LEU A 14 -13.08 -21.85 -1.84
N ARG A 15 -11.91 -21.69 -2.48
CA ARG A 15 -10.61 -21.97 -1.85
C ARG A 15 -10.00 -20.67 -1.30
N PRO A 16 -9.19 -20.74 -0.22
CA PRO A 16 -8.50 -19.57 0.30
C PRO A 16 -7.46 -19.07 -0.72
N PRO A 17 -7.41 -17.75 -1.02
CA PRO A 17 -6.47 -17.19 -1.98
C PRO A 17 -5.09 -16.98 -1.33
N LEU A 18 -4.35 -18.07 -1.11
CA LEU A 18 -3.11 -18.07 -0.34
C LEU A 18 -2.01 -17.22 -0.98
N LEU A 19 -1.84 -17.32 -2.30
CA LEU A 19 -0.84 -16.52 -3.02
C LEU A 19 -1.23 -15.04 -3.05
N ALA A 20 -2.52 -14.72 -3.22
CA ALA A 20 -2.96 -13.34 -3.15
C ALA A 20 -2.73 -12.73 -1.75
N ILE A 21 -2.95 -13.50 -0.68
CA ILE A 21 -2.66 -13.07 0.70
C ILE A 21 -1.17 -12.82 0.90
N LEU A 22 -0.32 -13.73 0.41
CA LEU A 22 1.14 -13.57 0.45
C LEU A 22 1.58 -12.28 -0.23
N ILE A 23 1.04 -11.98 -1.43
CA ILE A 23 1.39 -10.78 -2.19
C ILE A 23 0.89 -9.51 -1.52
N ILE A 24 -0.36 -9.48 -1.02
CA ILE A 24 -0.89 -8.33 -0.28
C ILE A 24 -0.09 -8.08 1.00
N SER A 25 0.23 -9.12 1.74
CA SER A 25 1.01 -8.99 2.98
C SER A 25 2.42 -8.50 2.72
N ALA A 26 3.08 -9.07 1.70
CA ALA A 26 4.37 -8.59 1.21
C ALA A 26 4.32 -7.11 0.81
N ALA A 27 3.30 -6.72 0.04
CA ALA A 27 3.14 -5.35 -0.41
C ALA A 27 2.84 -4.39 0.74
N ALA A 28 2.01 -4.77 1.71
CA ALA A 28 1.64 -3.95 2.86
C ALA A 28 2.84 -3.68 3.77
N LEU A 29 3.61 -4.71 4.13
CA LEU A 29 4.80 -4.56 4.96
C LEU A 29 5.93 -3.83 4.21
N ALA A 30 6.13 -4.14 2.94
CA ALA A 30 7.07 -3.39 2.11
C ALA A 30 6.69 -1.90 2.02
N TYR A 31 5.40 -1.60 1.90
CA TYR A 31 4.87 -0.24 1.86
C TYR A 31 5.09 0.49 3.19
N GLU A 32 4.90 -0.17 4.33
CA GLU A 32 5.21 0.38 5.66
C GLU A 32 6.67 0.80 5.78
N VAL A 33 7.59 -0.11 5.44
CA VAL A 33 9.04 0.17 5.48
C VAL A 33 9.42 1.26 4.48
N LEU A 34 8.86 1.24 3.28
CA LEU A 34 9.10 2.26 2.27
C LEU A 34 8.62 3.64 2.74
N LEU A 35 7.43 3.73 3.35
CA LEU A 35 6.91 4.97 3.90
C LEU A 35 7.79 5.51 5.03
N ILE A 36 8.24 4.67 5.96
CA ILE A 36 9.18 5.08 7.01
C ILE A 36 10.41 5.74 6.38
N ARG A 37 10.93 5.17 5.30
CA ARG A 37 12.08 5.71 4.59
C ARG A 37 11.77 6.99 3.83
N LEU A 38 10.66 7.05 3.10
CA LEU A 38 10.22 8.24 2.38
C LEU A 38 10.00 9.42 3.34
N PHE A 39 9.38 9.18 4.50
CA PHE A 39 9.20 10.23 5.52
C PHE A 39 10.51 10.66 6.18
N SER A 40 11.46 9.74 6.42
CA SER A 40 12.82 10.10 6.84
C SER A 40 13.55 10.98 5.81
N ILE A 41 13.33 10.74 4.51
CA ILE A 41 13.91 11.53 3.41
C ILE A 41 13.19 12.89 3.25
N VAL A 42 11.87 12.95 3.28
CA VAL A 42 11.11 14.18 2.98
C VAL A 42 11.03 15.12 4.19
N GLN A 43 10.91 14.57 5.40
CA GLN A 43 10.74 15.34 6.64
C GLN A 43 11.88 15.06 7.63
N TRP A 44 11.60 14.28 8.68
CA TRP A 44 12.50 13.95 9.80
C TRP A 44 12.15 12.56 10.36
N HIS A 45 13.10 11.90 11.04
CA HIS A 45 12.95 10.51 11.52
C HIS A 45 11.78 10.27 12.49
N HIS A 46 11.27 11.30 13.17
CA HIS A 46 10.15 11.18 14.10
C HIS A 46 8.85 10.67 13.45
N PHE A 47 8.69 10.83 12.14
CA PHE A 47 7.52 10.34 11.40
C PHE A 47 7.52 8.83 11.16
N ALA A 48 8.59 8.11 11.49
CA ALA A 48 8.63 6.65 11.45
C ALA A 48 7.59 6.02 12.39
N TYR A 49 7.51 6.50 13.64
CA TYR A 49 6.55 6.00 14.63
C TYR A 49 5.10 6.25 14.22
N MET A 50 4.85 7.35 13.51
CA MET A 50 3.54 7.64 12.91
C MET A 50 3.14 6.56 11.91
N VAL A 51 4.05 6.16 11.02
CA VAL A 51 3.74 5.15 9.98
C VAL A 51 3.37 3.81 10.61
N ILE A 52 4.11 3.36 11.62
CA ILE A 52 3.79 2.12 12.36
C ILE A 52 2.41 2.24 13.03
N SER A 53 2.14 3.39 13.66
CA SER A 53 0.84 3.64 14.32
C SER A 53 -0.31 3.64 13.31
N LEU A 54 -0.10 4.17 12.11
CA LEU A 54 -1.06 4.17 11.00
C LEU A 54 -1.34 2.77 10.48
N ALA A 55 -0.30 1.94 10.33
CA ALA A 55 -0.46 0.55 9.96
C ALA A 55 -1.32 -0.18 10.99
N LEU A 56 -0.98 -0.08 12.28
CA LEU A 56 -1.74 -0.69 13.37
C LEU A 56 -3.19 -0.16 13.43
N LEU A 57 -3.40 1.14 13.25
CA LEU A 57 -4.74 1.74 13.18
C LEU A 57 -5.53 1.16 11.99
N GLY A 58 -4.90 1.03 10.82
CA GLY A 58 -5.45 0.40 9.61
C GLY A 58 -5.97 -1.01 9.88
N TYR A 59 -5.14 -1.84 10.52
CA TYR A 59 -5.51 -3.20 10.89
C TYR A 59 -6.62 -3.25 11.96
N GLY A 60 -6.56 -2.40 12.99
CA GLY A 60 -7.60 -2.33 14.02
C GLY A 60 -8.96 -1.86 13.49
N ALA A 61 -8.95 -0.83 12.63
CA ALA A 61 -10.15 -0.32 11.98
C ALA A 61 -10.75 -1.33 11.01
N SER A 62 -9.91 -2.03 10.23
CA SER A 62 -10.33 -3.14 9.38
C SER A 62 -11.00 -4.24 10.20
N GLY A 63 -10.38 -4.70 11.29
CA GLY A 63 -10.97 -5.72 12.17
C GLY A 63 -12.36 -5.33 12.69
N THR A 64 -12.51 -4.07 13.11
CA THR A 64 -13.81 -3.52 13.56
C THR A 64 -14.83 -3.48 12.42
N PHE A 65 -14.43 -3.01 11.25
CA PHE A 65 -15.29 -2.95 10.05
C PHE A 65 -15.76 -4.34 9.61
N VAL A 66 -14.85 -5.32 9.58
CA VAL A 66 -15.16 -6.71 9.23
C VAL A 66 -16.06 -7.36 10.26
N ALA A 67 -15.86 -7.08 11.56
CA ALA A 67 -16.73 -7.58 12.61
C ALA A 67 -18.18 -7.06 12.47
N LEU A 68 -18.35 -5.77 12.19
CA LEU A 68 -19.67 -5.14 12.03
C LEU A 68 -20.39 -5.59 10.75
N LEU A 69 -19.69 -5.67 9.62
CA LEU A 69 -20.27 -5.99 8.31
C LEU A 69 -20.04 -7.46 7.89
N ARG A 70 -19.71 -8.33 8.84
CA ARG A 70 -19.31 -9.74 8.60
C ARG A 70 -20.22 -10.47 7.62
N ARG A 71 -21.55 -10.42 7.84
CA ARG A 71 -22.53 -11.11 6.98
C ARG A 71 -22.45 -10.65 5.52
N ARG A 72 -22.34 -9.34 5.27
CA ARG A 72 -22.30 -8.78 3.90
C ARG A 72 -20.96 -9.08 3.22
N LEU A 73 -19.86 -8.94 3.95
CA LEU A 73 -18.51 -9.14 3.41
C LEU A 73 -18.24 -10.62 3.08
N LEU A 74 -18.72 -11.54 3.93
CA LEU A 74 -18.56 -12.98 3.74
C LEU A 74 -19.52 -13.59 2.71
N ALA A 75 -20.68 -12.98 2.47
CA ALA A 75 -21.62 -13.43 1.44
C ALA A 75 -20.98 -13.39 0.04
N ASN A 76 -20.18 -12.35 -0.22
CA ASN A 76 -19.52 -12.13 -1.52
C ASN A 76 -17.99 -12.08 -1.37
N PHE A 77 -17.41 -13.04 -0.65
CA PHE A 77 -15.98 -13.06 -0.30
C PHE A 77 -15.05 -12.70 -1.48
N SER A 78 -15.18 -13.39 -2.63
CA SER A 78 -14.31 -13.16 -3.79
C SER A 78 -14.43 -11.73 -4.32
N ARG A 79 -15.63 -11.14 -4.31
CA ARG A 79 -15.83 -9.76 -4.76
C ARG A 79 -15.26 -8.77 -3.75
N THR A 80 -15.50 -9.00 -2.46
CA THR A 80 -14.97 -8.17 -1.37
C THR A 80 -13.44 -8.15 -1.40
N PHE A 81 -12.79 -9.31 -1.50
CA PHE A 81 -11.32 -9.39 -1.57
C PHE A 81 -10.76 -8.63 -2.78
N ARG A 82 -11.32 -8.86 -3.97
CA ARG A 82 -10.89 -8.18 -5.21
C ARG A 82 -11.03 -6.68 -5.15
N ILE A 83 -12.15 -6.18 -4.62
CA ILE A 83 -12.37 -4.73 -4.49
C ILE A 83 -11.34 -4.13 -3.54
N ASN A 84 -11.10 -4.75 -2.38
CA ASN A 84 -10.11 -4.24 -1.42
C ASN A 84 -8.68 -4.29 -1.97
N ALA A 85 -8.28 -5.37 -2.65
CA ALA A 85 -6.96 -5.47 -3.28
C ALA A 85 -6.75 -4.42 -4.39
N ASN A 86 -7.79 -4.17 -5.19
CA ASN A 86 -7.78 -3.13 -6.22
C ASN A 86 -7.72 -1.72 -5.61
N LEU A 87 -8.50 -1.47 -4.55
CA LEU A 87 -8.47 -0.21 -3.82
C LEU A 87 -7.11 0.02 -3.15
N PHE A 88 -6.47 -1.03 -2.61
CA PHE A 88 -5.09 -0.94 -2.12
C PHE A 88 -4.13 -0.50 -3.23
N GLY A 89 -4.19 -1.11 -4.41
CA GLY A 89 -3.35 -0.73 -5.54
C GLY A 89 -3.49 0.75 -5.93
N TRP A 90 -4.72 1.25 -6.03
CA TRP A 90 -4.97 2.67 -6.32
C TRP A 90 -4.50 3.60 -5.19
N THR A 91 -4.83 3.26 -3.96
CA THR A 91 -4.61 4.15 -2.80
C THR A 91 -3.16 4.19 -2.35
N ALA A 92 -2.39 3.10 -2.50
CA ALA A 92 -0.98 3.05 -2.09
C ALA A 92 -0.15 4.17 -2.75
N ALA A 93 -0.28 4.35 -4.06
CA ALA A 93 0.43 5.43 -4.77
C ALA A 93 -0.24 6.79 -4.60
N THR A 94 -1.56 6.87 -4.78
CA THR A 94 -2.28 8.15 -4.82
C THR A 94 -2.31 8.86 -3.47
N CYS A 95 -2.56 8.13 -2.37
CA CYS A 95 -2.57 8.70 -1.03
C CYS A 95 -1.19 9.27 -0.66
N PHE A 96 -0.11 8.61 -1.05
CA PHE A 96 1.24 9.15 -0.83
C PHE A 96 1.51 10.41 -1.66
N LEU A 97 1.11 10.45 -2.93
CA LEU A 97 1.26 11.63 -3.78
C LEU A 97 0.48 12.84 -3.23
N PHE A 98 -0.76 12.63 -2.80
CA PHE A 98 -1.56 13.68 -2.17
C PHE A 98 -0.98 14.10 -0.81
N ALA A 99 -0.43 13.16 -0.02
CA ALA A 99 0.20 13.48 1.26
C ALA A 99 1.42 14.40 1.09
N GLN A 100 2.18 14.26 -0.01
CA GLN A 100 3.31 15.13 -0.32
C GLN A 100 2.92 16.58 -0.67
N GLN A 101 1.70 16.80 -1.17
CA GLN A 101 1.21 18.14 -1.54
C GLN A 101 0.75 18.96 -0.34
N LEU A 102 0.63 18.34 0.84
CA LEU A 102 0.24 19.05 2.05
C LEU A 102 1.41 19.97 2.45
N PRO A 103 1.19 21.30 2.61
CA PRO A 103 2.21 22.26 3.01
C PRO A 103 2.49 22.14 4.52
N PHE A 104 2.82 20.93 4.95
CA PHE A 104 3.05 20.61 6.35
C PHE A 104 4.45 21.02 6.76
N ASN A 105 4.53 21.94 7.72
CA ASN A 105 5.79 22.40 8.29
C ASN A 105 5.85 22.03 9.78
N THR A 106 6.76 21.12 10.13
CA THR A 106 6.91 20.64 11.52
C THR A 106 7.30 21.76 12.48
N LEU A 107 8.05 22.77 12.02
CA LEU A 107 8.50 23.88 12.86
C LEU A 107 7.37 24.85 13.22
N GLU A 108 6.36 24.95 12.36
CA GLU A 108 5.20 25.82 12.57
C GLU A 108 4.11 25.15 13.42
N LEU A 109 4.24 23.85 13.72
CA LEU A 109 3.22 23.08 14.47
C LEU A 109 2.89 23.70 15.84
N PHE A 110 3.88 24.32 16.49
CA PHE A 110 3.70 24.96 17.80
C PHE A 110 3.07 26.36 17.73
N TRP A 111 2.99 26.94 16.53
CA TRP A 111 2.61 28.33 16.32
C TRP A 111 1.34 28.48 15.47
N ASP A 112 1.08 27.57 14.53
CA ASP A 112 -0.10 27.56 13.66
C ASP A 112 -0.96 26.30 13.88
N PRO A 113 -2.18 26.42 14.45
CA PRO A 113 -3.09 25.29 14.63
C PRO A 113 -3.53 24.63 13.33
N ARG A 114 -3.40 25.30 12.17
CA ARG A 114 -3.70 24.71 10.85
C ARG A 114 -2.78 23.54 10.52
N GLN A 115 -1.53 23.57 11.01
CA GLN A 115 -0.55 22.50 10.80
C GLN A 115 -1.00 21.19 11.46
N VAL A 116 -1.72 21.24 12.59
CA VAL A 116 -2.35 20.07 13.21
C VAL A 116 -3.41 19.46 12.29
N GLY A 117 -4.18 20.31 11.60
CA GLY A 117 -5.16 19.88 10.59
C GLY A 117 -4.51 19.18 9.41
N TYR A 118 -3.40 19.71 8.89
CA TYR A 118 -2.63 19.04 7.81
C TYR A 118 -2.02 17.72 8.26
N LEU A 119 -1.53 17.64 9.51
CA LEU A 119 -1.04 16.38 10.08
C LEU A 119 -2.15 15.34 10.20
N LEU A 120 -3.33 15.72 10.71
CA LEU A 120 -4.48 14.83 10.79
C LEU A 120 -4.91 14.35 9.40
N LEU A 121 -4.92 15.23 8.41
CA LEU A 121 -5.25 14.89 7.04
C LEU A 121 -4.23 13.91 6.44
N ALA A 122 -2.93 14.11 6.69
CA ALA A 122 -1.89 13.16 6.29
C ALA A 122 -2.10 11.79 6.94
N TYR A 123 -2.44 11.75 8.23
CA TYR A 123 -2.79 10.51 8.95
C TYR A 123 -3.97 9.80 8.28
N LEU A 124 -5.08 10.51 8.07
CA LEU A 124 -6.28 9.95 7.47
C LEU A 124 -6.01 9.43 6.06
N LEU A 125 -5.21 10.14 5.28
CA LEU A 125 -4.92 9.79 3.89
C LEU A 125 -4.02 8.56 3.79
N LEU A 126 -2.95 8.49 4.61
CA LEU A 126 -1.99 7.38 4.60
C LEU A 126 -2.52 6.11 5.29
N PHE A 127 -3.51 6.25 6.15
CA PHE A 127 -4.25 5.13 6.76
C PHE A 127 -5.01 4.28 5.73
N ILE A 128 -5.53 4.91 4.67
CA ILE A 128 -6.42 4.28 3.67
C ILE A 128 -5.82 3.01 3.04
N PRO A 129 -4.60 3.00 2.48
CA PRO A 129 -4.02 1.79 1.90
C PRO A 129 -3.89 0.66 2.93
N PHE A 130 -3.41 0.95 4.14
CA PHE A 130 -3.30 -0.08 5.18
C PHE A 130 -4.66 -0.68 5.57
N PHE A 131 -5.70 0.15 5.63
CA PHE A 131 -7.07 -0.33 5.87
C PHE A 131 -7.55 -1.31 4.80
N PHE A 132 -7.27 -1.05 3.52
CA PHE A 132 -7.67 -1.94 2.42
C PHE A 132 -6.85 -3.23 2.37
N ALA A 133 -5.54 -3.16 2.59
CA ALA A 133 -4.69 -4.35 2.72
C ALA A 133 -5.14 -5.23 3.89
N ALA A 134 -5.36 -4.63 5.07
CA ALA A 134 -5.84 -5.33 6.25
C ALA A 134 -7.23 -5.94 6.04
N ASN A 135 -8.13 -5.29 5.28
CA ASN A 135 -9.44 -5.84 4.96
C ASN A 135 -9.34 -7.15 4.16
N CYS A 136 -8.39 -7.24 3.23
CA CYS A 136 -8.16 -8.48 2.48
C CYS A 136 -7.81 -9.64 3.43
N ILE A 137 -6.94 -9.38 4.39
CA ILE A 137 -6.45 -10.37 5.37
C ILE A 137 -7.57 -10.72 6.38
N CYS A 138 -8.20 -9.72 7.00
CA CYS A 138 -9.26 -9.92 8.00
C CYS A 138 -10.49 -10.66 7.46
N VAL A 139 -10.93 -10.34 6.24
CA VAL A 139 -12.05 -11.03 5.58
C VAL A 139 -11.67 -12.48 5.26
N SER A 140 -10.40 -12.74 4.90
CA SER A 140 -9.89 -14.11 4.66
C SER A 140 -9.88 -14.94 5.94
N PHE A 141 -9.37 -14.40 7.05
CA PHE A 141 -9.44 -15.07 8.36
C PHE A 141 -10.89 -15.31 8.81
N SER A 142 -11.79 -14.36 8.54
CA SER A 142 -13.20 -14.47 8.94
C SER A 142 -13.99 -15.51 8.14
N ARG A 143 -13.59 -15.78 6.88
CA ARG A 143 -14.24 -16.75 5.99
C ARG A 143 -13.72 -18.16 6.22
N PHE A 144 -12.42 -18.34 6.36
CA PHE A 144 -11.75 -19.64 6.35
C PHE A 144 -11.19 -20.00 7.73
N GLY A 145 -12.07 -20.03 8.73
CA GLY A 145 -11.71 -20.25 10.14
C GLY A 145 -10.93 -21.56 10.40
N GLU A 146 -11.21 -22.62 9.64
CA GLU A 146 -10.53 -23.91 9.79
C GLU A 146 -9.09 -23.91 9.23
N MET A 147 -8.76 -22.98 8.34
CA MET A 147 -7.46 -22.89 7.65
C MET A 147 -6.63 -21.69 8.12
N ILE A 148 -6.96 -21.10 9.28
CA ILE A 148 -6.23 -19.97 9.87
C ILE A 148 -4.71 -20.25 9.93
N PRO A 149 -4.22 -21.41 10.40
CA PRO A 149 -2.77 -21.65 10.47
C PRO A 149 -2.08 -21.52 9.12
N ARG A 150 -2.73 -21.98 8.04
CA ARG A 150 -2.18 -21.92 6.68
C ARG A 150 -2.23 -20.50 6.12
N ILE A 151 -3.34 -19.79 6.31
CA ILE A 151 -3.46 -18.39 5.89
C ILE A 151 -2.43 -17.53 6.62
N TYR A 152 -2.28 -17.72 7.92
CA TYR A 152 -1.31 -17.02 8.76
C TYR A 152 0.14 -17.31 8.35
N ALA A 153 0.45 -18.54 7.96
CA ALA A 153 1.78 -18.88 7.44
C ALA A 153 2.10 -18.11 6.14
N PHE A 154 1.16 -18.04 5.19
CA PHE A 154 1.36 -17.29 3.95
C PHE A 154 1.42 -15.78 4.18
N ASP A 155 0.64 -15.26 5.13
CA ASP A 155 0.70 -13.87 5.57
C ASP A 155 2.07 -13.53 6.17
N LEU A 156 2.57 -14.32 7.13
CA LEU A 156 3.89 -14.12 7.73
C LEU A 156 5.04 -14.25 6.73
N VAL A 157 5.00 -15.26 5.85
CA VAL A 157 6.02 -15.43 4.81
C VAL A 157 5.98 -14.26 3.83
N GLY A 158 4.80 -13.82 3.43
CA GLY A 158 4.61 -12.64 2.59
C GLY A 158 5.19 -11.40 3.24
N ALA A 159 4.78 -11.09 4.46
CA ALA A 159 5.30 -9.98 5.27
C ALA A 159 6.83 -9.99 5.37
N GLY A 160 7.43 -11.15 5.69
CA GLY A 160 8.89 -11.32 5.77
C GLY A 160 9.60 -11.09 4.44
N LEU A 161 9.07 -11.65 3.35
CA LEU A 161 9.60 -11.43 2.00
C LEU A 161 9.47 -9.97 1.56
N GLY A 162 8.36 -9.31 1.89
CA GLY A 162 8.14 -7.89 1.62
C GLY A 162 9.14 -7.01 2.38
N ALA A 163 9.31 -7.25 3.68
CA ALA A 163 10.21 -6.48 4.53
C ALA A 163 11.68 -6.63 4.10
N LEU A 164 12.15 -7.84 3.80
CA LEU A 164 13.50 -8.05 3.28
C LEU A 164 13.65 -7.52 1.84
N GLY A 165 12.66 -7.82 0.99
CA GLY A 165 12.67 -7.47 -0.42
C GLY A 165 12.74 -5.97 -0.64
N ILE A 166 11.98 -5.17 0.10
CA ILE A 166 12.02 -3.71 -0.05
C ILE A 166 13.37 -3.11 0.36
N ILE A 167 14.01 -3.64 1.41
CA ILE A 167 15.34 -3.19 1.84
C ILE A 167 16.38 -3.47 0.75
N LEU A 168 16.33 -4.68 0.16
CA LEU A 168 17.22 -5.06 -0.93
C LEU A 168 16.98 -4.21 -2.18
N LEU A 169 15.72 -4.01 -2.55
CA LEU A 169 15.35 -3.24 -3.73
C LEU A 169 15.70 -1.75 -3.58
N LEU A 170 15.70 -1.20 -2.36
CA LEU A 170 16.15 0.17 -2.09
C LEU A 170 17.66 0.41 -2.38
N TYR A 171 18.48 -0.64 -2.52
CA TYR A 171 19.87 -0.49 -2.99
C TYR A 171 19.98 -0.24 -4.50
N ILE A 172 18.95 -0.63 -5.28
CA ILE A 172 19.04 -0.72 -6.74
C ILE A 172 18.06 0.27 -7.40
N LEU A 173 16.90 0.48 -6.79
CA LEU A 173 15.81 1.28 -7.33
C LEU A 173 15.50 2.48 -6.45
N PRO A 174 15.11 3.63 -7.03
CA PRO A 174 14.69 4.78 -6.26
C PRO A 174 13.34 4.51 -5.56
N PRO A 175 13.08 5.13 -4.39
CA PRO A 175 11.86 4.90 -3.60
C PRO A 175 10.54 5.09 -4.36
N GLN A 176 10.52 6.00 -5.34
CA GLN A 176 9.34 6.28 -6.16
C GLN A 176 8.93 5.12 -7.08
N ASP A 177 9.90 4.39 -7.62
CA ASP A 177 9.61 3.26 -8.51
C ASP A 177 9.16 2.05 -7.70
N LEU A 178 9.70 1.91 -6.49
CA LEU A 178 9.24 0.93 -5.52
C LEU A 178 7.79 1.18 -5.13
N LEU A 179 7.39 2.45 -4.92
CA LEU A 179 6.01 2.79 -4.65
C LEU A 179 5.06 2.34 -5.79
N ARG A 180 5.46 2.50 -7.06
CA ARG A 180 4.70 2.00 -8.22
C ARG A 180 4.66 0.47 -8.26
N GLY A 181 5.78 -0.18 -7.92
CA GLY A 181 5.82 -1.63 -7.82
C GLY A 181 4.84 -2.15 -6.77
N LEU A 182 4.80 -1.52 -5.59
CA LEU A 182 3.91 -1.92 -4.51
C LEU A 182 2.43 -1.68 -4.83
N SER A 183 2.08 -0.58 -5.52
CA SER A 183 0.71 -0.39 -6.03
C SER A 183 0.36 -1.44 -7.09
N ALA A 184 1.28 -1.79 -7.99
CA ALA A 184 1.10 -2.85 -8.97
C ALA A 184 0.81 -4.21 -8.32
N LEU A 185 1.48 -4.55 -7.22
CA LEU A 185 1.24 -5.79 -6.47
C LEU A 185 -0.20 -5.92 -5.97
N GLY A 186 -0.87 -4.81 -5.63
CA GLY A 186 -2.30 -4.82 -5.26
C GLY A 186 -3.20 -5.32 -6.39
N PHE A 187 -2.96 -4.86 -7.62
CA PHE A 187 -3.71 -5.33 -8.80
C PHE A 187 -3.33 -6.77 -9.17
N VAL A 188 -2.07 -7.17 -9.00
CA VAL A 188 -1.62 -8.55 -9.21
C VAL A 188 -2.29 -9.49 -8.22
N ALA A 189 -2.41 -9.11 -6.94
CA ALA A 189 -3.14 -9.91 -5.96
C ALA A 189 -4.64 -10.02 -6.29
N ALA A 190 -5.26 -8.94 -6.77
CA ALA A 190 -6.64 -8.99 -7.26
C ALA A 190 -6.77 -9.97 -8.46
N ALA A 191 -5.82 -9.97 -9.38
CA ALA A 191 -5.78 -10.89 -10.52
C ALA A 191 -5.63 -12.35 -10.08
N ILE A 192 -4.69 -12.64 -9.16
CA ILE A 192 -4.42 -13.99 -8.67
C ILE A 192 -5.61 -14.53 -7.87
N SER A 193 -6.31 -13.68 -7.11
CA SER A 193 -7.51 -14.11 -6.38
C SER A 193 -8.61 -14.65 -7.28
N LEU A 194 -8.69 -14.22 -8.56
CA LEU A 194 -9.65 -14.74 -9.54
C LEU A 194 -9.35 -16.19 -9.93
N TRP A 195 -8.08 -16.57 -9.94
CA TRP A 195 -7.65 -17.95 -10.21
C TRP A 195 -7.77 -18.85 -8.99
N GLU A 196 -7.43 -18.35 -7.79
CA GLU A 196 -7.44 -19.19 -6.58
C GLU A 196 -8.84 -19.41 -6.02
N CYS A 197 -9.73 -18.41 -6.09
CA CYS A 197 -11.05 -18.50 -5.45
C CYS A 197 -12.05 -19.39 -6.21
N HIS A 198 -11.95 -19.48 -7.54
CA HIS A 198 -12.93 -20.20 -8.36
C HIS A 198 -12.32 -21.43 -9.06
N PRO A 199 -13.03 -22.58 -9.11
CA PRO A 199 -12.54 -23.80 -9.75
C PRO A 199 -12.45 -23.71 -11.29
N LEU A 200 -13.18 -22.79 -11.91
CA LEU A 200 -13.12 -22.52 -13.35
C LEU A 200 -12.23 -21.29 -13.60
N PRO A 201 -11.11 -21.41 -14.35
CA PRO A 201 -10.16 -20.32 -14.55
C PRO A 201 -10.77 -19.25 -15.46
N ARG A 202 -11.29 -18.17 -14.86
CA ARG A 202 -11.75 -16.97 -15.58
C ARG A 202 -10.56 -16.07 -15.95
N TRP A 203 -9.59 -16.62 -16.68
CA TRP A 203 -8.33 -15.95 -17.02
C TRP A 203 -8.55 -14.61 -17.74
N HIS A 204 -9.61 -14.51 -18.55
CA HIS A 204 -9.97 -13.28 -19.25
C HIS A 204 -10.35 -12.13 -18.30
N LEU A 205 -10.86 -12.43 -17.09
CA LEU A 205 -11.15 -11.41 -16.08
C LEU A 205 -9.89 -10.93 -15.34
N ALA A 206 -8.77 -11.66 -15.43
CA ALA A 206 -7.50 -11.27 -14.83
C ALA A 206 -6.69 -10.30 -15.73
N LEU A 207 -6.88 -10.37 -17.06
CA LEU A 207 -6.27 -9.47 -18.04
C LEU A 207 -6.39 -7.98 -17.71
N PRO A 208 -7.56 -7.41 -17.35
CA PRO A 208 -7.65 -5.99 -17.05
C PRO A 208 -6.83 -5.59 -15.82
N TYR A 209 -6.73 -6.46 -14.81
CA TYR A 209 -5.93 -6.19 -13.62
C TYR A 209 -4.43 -6.26 -13.91
N LEU A 210 -3.99 -7.20 -14.74
CA LEU A 210 -2.60 -7.30 -15.18
C LEU A 210 -2.22 -6.13 -16.11
N ALA A 211 -3.13 -5.74 -17.01
CA ALA A 211 -2.95 -4.55 -17.84
C ALA A 211 -2.88 -3.28 -17.00
N LEU A 212 -3.69 -3.19 -15.93
CA LEU A 212 -3.64 -2.07 -14.99
C LEU A 212 -2.34 -2.06 -14.17
N ALA A 213 -1.88 -3.21 -13.69
CA ALA A 213 -0.59 -3.34 -13.01
C ALA A 213 0.56 -2.88 -13.92
N LEU A 214 0.55 -3.33 -15.19
CA LEU A 214 1.52 -2.93 -16.19
C LEU A 214 1.42 -1.42 -16.49
N PHE A 215 0.22 -0.90 -16.66
CA PHE A 215 -0.02 0.53 -16.89
C PHE A 215 0.57 1.38 -15.76
N VAL A 216 0.36 0.99 -14.51
CA VAL A 216 0.91 1.71 -13.34
C VAL A 216 2.43 1.66 -13.29
N CYS A 217 3.05 0.54 -13.68
CA CYS A 217 4.50 0.45 -13.82
C CYS A 217 5.04 1.33 -14.96
N LEU A 218 4.27 1.52 -16.03
CA LEU A 218 4.65 2.32 -17.21
C LEU A 218 4.32 3.81 -17.08
N LEU A 219 3.73 4.25 -15.96
CA LEU A 219 3.42 5.66 -15.75
C LEU A 219 4.71 6.51 -15.75
N PRO A 220 4.73 7.66 -16.45
CA PRO A 220 5.92 8.49 -16.57
C PRO A 220 6.49 8.91 -15.22
N GLU A 221 7.82 8.83 -15.07
CA GLU A 221 8.51 9.17 -13.82
C GLU A 221 8.21 10.59 -13.30
N ARG A 222 7.88 11.50 -14.22
CA ARG A 222 7.56 12.91 -13.95
C ARG A 222 6.38 13.12 -12.99
N TRP A 223 5.48 12.15 -12.86
CA TRP A 223 4.30 12.29 -11.99
C TRP A 223 4.60 11.97 -10.52
N PHE A 224 5.78 11.42 -10.23
CA PHE A 224 6.18 10.99 -8.89
C PHE A 224 7.44 11.70 -8.38
N THR A 225 7.83 12.83 -8.98
CA THR A 225 8.96 13.61 -8.51
C THR A 225 8.76 14.00 -7.06
N LEU A 226 9.64 13.52 -6.17
CA LEU A 226 9.61 13.82 -4.74
C LEU A 226 9.77 15.33 -4.54
N GLN A 227 8.74 15.98 -4.03
CA GLN A 227 8.84 17.38 -3.60
C GLN A 227 9.40 17.39 -2.18
N GLY A 228 10.73 17.54 -2.07
CA GLY A 228 11.40 17.67 -0.77
C GLY A 228 11.03 18.98 -0.06
N SER A 229 10.96 18.97 1.27
CA SER A 229 10.71 20.17 2.08
C SER A 229 11.73 21.28 1.75
N GLN A 230 11.26 22.51 1.55
CA GLN A 230 12.09 23.68 1.21
C GLN A 230 13.12 24.03 2.31
N TYR A 231 12.91 23.54 3.52
CA TYR A 231 13.75 23.83 4.69
C TYR A 231 14.79 22.76 4.98
N LYS A 232 14.84 21.68 4.19
CA LYS A 232 15.91 20.70 4.33
C LYS A 232 17.21 21.31 3.79
N ALA A 233 18.31 21.11 4.50
CA ALA A 233 19.61 21.72 4.20
C ALA A 233 19.98 21.64 2.71
N LEU A 234 19.69 20.51 2.05
CA LEU A 234 19.92 20.32 0.60
C LEU A 234 19.21 21.36 -0.29
N ASN A 235 17.93 21.64 -0.05
CA ASN A 235 17.18 22.63 -0.82
C ASN A 235 17.65 24.06 -0.52
N GLN A 236 18.13 24.32 0.70
CA GLN A 236 18.76 25.59 1.05
C GLN A 236 20.12 25.76 0.37
N THR A 237 20.92 24.71 0.27
CA THR A 237 22.23 24.73 -0.42
C THR A 237 22.07 24.90 -1.93
N LEU A 238 21.02 24.36 -2.53
CA LEU A 238 20.68 24.56 -3.96
C LEU A 238 20.17 25.97 -4.29
N GLN A 239 19.74 26.76 -3.29
CA GLN A 239 19.36 28.16 -3.48
C GLN A 239 20.58 29.11 -3.50
N ILE A 240 21.78 28.61 -3.20
CA ILE A 240 23.03 29.38 -3.30
C ILE A 240 23.43 29.49 -4.78
N VAL A 241 23.83 30.68 -5.22
CA VAL A 241 24.21 30.90 -6.62
C VAL A 241 25.49 30.10 -6.94
N GLY A 242 25.39 29.16 -7.89
CA GLY A 242 26.52 28.38 -8.40
C GLY A 242 26.51 26.89 -8.03
N THR A 243 25.65 26.46 -7.10
CA THR A 243 25.52 25.06 -6.70
C THR A 243 24.74 24.26 -7.74
N ARG A 244 25.28 23.11 -8.15
CA ARG A 244 24.69 22.22 -9.13
C ARG A 244 24.84 20.80 -8.60
N ILE A 245 23.81 19.99 -8.73
CA ILE A 245 23.89 18.59 -8.33
C ILE A 245 24.91 17.91 -9.26
N LEU A 246 26.03 17.49 -8.70
CA LEU A 246 27.08 16.77 -9.41
C LEU A 246 26.79 15.27 -9.42
N GLU A 247 26.28 14.73 -8.31
CA GLU A 247 26.03 13.30 -8.15
C GLU A 247 24.93 13.03 -7.12
N GLN A 248 24.10 12.02 -7.38
CA GLN A 248 23.10 11.53 -6.43
C GLN A 248 23.23 10.03 -6.26
N HIS A 249 23.52 9.61 -5.03
CA HIS A 249 23.52 8.22 -4.64
C HIS A 249 22.38 7.95 -3.66
N SER A 250 21.48 7.07 -4.06
CA SER A 250 20.42 6.55 -3.20
C SER A 250 20.84 5.21 -2.62
N SER A 251 20.75 5.07 -1.30
CA SER A 251 21.02 3.84 -0.56
C SER A 251 19.95 3.64 0.52
N PRO A 252 19.72 2.42 1.01
CA PRO A 252 18.91 2.16 2.19
C PRO A 252 19.53 2.65 3.50
N LEU A 253 20.70 3.30 3.48
CA LEU A 253 21.22 4.07 4.62
C LEU A 253 20.92 5.57 4.51
N GLY A 254 20.97 6.16 3.31
CA GLY A 254 20.52 7.53 3.08
C GLY A 254 20.46 7.91 1.60
N LEU A 255 19.92 9.09 1.31
CA LEU A 255 20.12 9.75 0.02
C LEU A 255 21.27 10.74 0.18
N VAL A 256 22.37 10.52 -0.53
CA VAL A 256 23.53 11.41 -0.56
C VAL A 256 23.49 12.18 -1.88
N THR A 257 23.34 13.49 -1.77
CA THR A 257 23.42 14.40 -2.92
C THR A 257 24.69 15.21 -2.77
N LEU A 258 25.59 15.11 -3.74
CA LEU A 258 26.77 15.95 -3.86
C LEU A 258 26.36 17.21 -4.64
N VAL A 259 26.39 18.37 -3.98
CA VAL A 259 26.04 19.68 -4.55
C VAL A 259 27.23 20.61 -4.46
#